data_AF-A0A0J1DJQ3-F1
#
_entry.id   AF-A0A0J1DJQ3-F1
#
_cell.length_a   1.000
_cell.length_b   1.000
_cell.length_c   1.000
_cell.angle_alpha   90.00
_cell.angle_beta   90.00
_cell.angle_gamma   90.00
#
_symmetry.space_group_name_H-M   'P 1'
#
loop_
_entity.id
_entity.type
_entity.pdbx_description
1 polymer ?
#
loop_
_entity_poly.entity_id
_entity_poly.type
_entity_poly.pdbx_seq_one_letter_code
_entity_poly.pdbx_strand_id
1 'polypeptide(L)'
;MSKTEQDVTKLLEDYVKKDKIRKKDIPEVIFAIQTAFEQEELSPSKIVDLVTSMHFTIIGPFAEEILLTLPEHQQIMILDSFLNADRINANAAHYGIRRVIKLVSALLGKGASSAHVDKALRRAVNLYSEKGSNEKTDEVFRDCISDLLDLDYDSWENNEVTTLCMWLQSMVDYIEDENLVGRIRNFHGRWMKTPTEKEVHPPAEQLPQKGLLHQGERLFRELETFFVNLSKEYVETKASEAAVRADFDELGTRYKQLQSIVEQLQEKNHALSGTVNELNQCMKELRDENTELNRRLEIAYSAEGNQAKYELEVYKADLVKRLGTKYQDYLYMASQDASPESYQILLTVLEDVFDTLRRKGIEFAI
;
A
#
# COMPACT_ATOMS: atom_id res chain seq x y z
N MET A 1 -12.28 4.87 -4.64
CA MET A 1 -11.51 4.23 -5.72
C MET A 1 -12.27 4.38 -7.01
N SER A 2 -11.64 4.84 -8.09
CA SER A 2 -12.24 4.85 -9.42
C SER A 2 -12.49 3.41 -9.91
N LYS A 3 -13.38 3.24 -10.90
CA LYS A 3 -13.70 1.91 -11.46
C LYS A 3 -12.46 1.24 -12.09
N THR A 4 -11.54 2.04 -12.61
CA THR A 4 -10.26 1.61 -13.20
C THR A 4 -9.26 1.15 -12.13
N GLU A 5 -9.17 1.85 -10.99
CA GLU A 5 -8.32 1.48 -9.85
C GLU A 5 -8.68 0.11 -9.24
N GLN A 6 -9.99 -0.18 -9.17
CA GLN A 6 -10.48 -1.49 -8.72
C GLN A 6 -10.12 -2.61 -9.70
N ASP A 7 -10.01 -2.31 -11.00
CA ASP A 7 -9.72 -3.31 -12.03
C ASP A 7 -8.21 -3.65 -12.08
N VAL A 8 -7.31 -2.66 -11.98
CA VAL A 8 -5.85 -2.87 -11.97
C VAL A 8 -5.40 -3.63 -10.71
N THR A 9 -5.85 -3.20 -9.54
CA THR A 9 -5.49 -3.87 -8.27
C THR A 9 -5.94 -5.32 -8.26
N LYS A 10 -7.18 -5.58 -8.70
CA LYS A 10 -7.74 -6.94 -8.77
C LYS A 10 -6.99 -7.83 -9.76
N LEU A 11 -6.58 -7.28 -10.90
CA LEU A 11 -5.77 -8.00 -11.88
C LEU A 11 -4.42 -8.43 -11.29
N LEU A 12 -3.71 -7.53 -10.60
CA LEU A 12 -2.44 -7.85 -9.95
C LEU A 12 -2.62 -8.90 -8.83
N GLU A 13 -3.66 -8.78 -8.01
CA GLU A 13 -3.99 -9.77 -6.98
C GLU A 13 -4.29 -11.16 -7.55
N ASP A 14 -4.95 -11.23 -8.70
CA ASP A 14 -5.22 -12.50 -9.38
C ASP A 14 -3.94 -13.14 -9.95
N TYR A 15 -2.96 -12.32 -10.36
CA TYR A 15 -1.63 -12.83 -10.74
C TYR A 15 -0.79 -13.29 -9.55
N VAL A 16 -0.95 -12.69 -8.36
CA VAL A 16 -0.31 -13.18 -7.12
C VAL A 16 -0.78 -14.59 -6.75
N LYS A 17 -2.06 -14.92 -7.02
CA LYS A 17 -2.64 -16.24 -6.73
C LYS A 17 -2.20 -17.34 -7.71
N LYS A 18 -1.50 -16.99 -8.81
CA LYS A 18 -1.06 -17.97 -9.81
C LYS A 18 0.27 -18.59 -9.41
N ASP A 19 0.33 -19.92 -9.36
CA ASP A 19 1.57 -20.68 -9.10
C ASP A 19 2.65 -20.45 -10.17
N LYS A 20 2.24 -20.10 -11.40
CA LYS A 20 3.14 -19.82 -12.52
C LYS A 20 2.53 -18.76 -13.44
N ILE A 21 3.38 -17.86 -13.92
CA ILE A 21 3.01 -16.85 -14.91
C ILE A 21 3.60 -17.29 -16.26
N ARG A 22 2.76 -17.36 -17.31
CA ARG A 22 3.23 -17.76 -18.65
C ARG A 22 3.96 -16.60 -19.30
N LYS A 23 4.96 -16.88 -20.14
CA LYS A 23 5.75 -15.85 -20.84
C LYS A 23 4.86 -14.82 -21.57
N LYS A 24 3.77 -15.27 -22.19
CA LYS A 24 2.81 -14.41 -22.90
C LYS A 24 2.02 -13.45 -22.00
N ASP A 25 1.90 -13.78 -20.71
CA ASP A 25 1.13 -13.00 -19.73
C ASP A 25 2.03 -11.94 -19.07
N ILE A 26 3.37 -12.06 -19.17
CA ILE A 26 4.33 -11.12 -18.54
C ILE A 26 4.11 -9.66 -18.98
N PRO A 27 3.96 -9.34 -20.29
CA PRO A 27 3.77 -7.95 -20.71
C PRO A 27 2.51 -7.30 -20.12
N GLU A 28 1.43 -8.06 -19.94
CA GLU A 28 0.20 -7.57 -19.30
C GLU A 28 0.44 -7.24 -17.83
N VAL A 29 1.17 -8.10 -17.10
CA VAL A 29 1.51 -7.86 -15.70
C VAL A 29 2.39 -6.63 -15.55
N ILE A 30 3.43 -6.48 -16.39
CA ILE A 30 4.32 -5.31 -16.35
C ILE A 30 3.56 -4.03 -16.69
N PHE A 31 2.70 -4.05 -17.71
CA PHE A 31 1.84 -2.92 -18.04
C PHE A 31 0.93 -2.51 -16.87
N ALA A 32 0.33 -3.49 -16.18
CA ALA A 32 -0.52 -3.21 -15.03
C ALA A 32 0.28 -2.64 -13.83
N ILE A 33 1.49 -3.13 -13.58
CA ILE A 33 2.37 -2.58 -12.53
C ILE A 33 2.77 -1.14 -12.89
N GLN A 34 3.14 -0.89 -14.14
CA GLN A 34 3.52 0.45 -14.60
C GLN A 34 2.35 1.42 -14.52
N THR A 35 1.15 1.00 -14.91
CA THR A 35 -0.08 1.80 -14.76
C THR A 35 -0.32 2.18 -13.30
N ALA A 36 -0.15 1.23 -12.38
CA ALA A 36 -0.30 1.49 -10.94
C ALA A 36 0.73 2.50 -10.40
N PHE A 37 1.95 2.52 -10.96
CA PHE A 37 2.97 3.54 -10.64
C PHE A 37 2.61 4.91 -11.21
N GLU A 38 2.24 4.99 -12.48
CA GLU A 38 1.99 6.26 -13.19
C GLU A 38 0.73 6.99 -12.68
N GLN A 39 -0.27 6.23 -12.25
CA GLN A 39 -1.54 6.78 -11.75
C GLN A 39 -1.54 6.98 -10.23
N GLU A 40 -0.42 6.69 -9.54
CA GLU A 40 -0.27 6.74 -8.08
C GLU A 40 -1.38 5.96 -7.33
N GLU A 41 -1.96 4.93 -7.97
CA GLU A 41 -3.09 4.17 -7.42
C GLU A 41 -2.67 3.32 -6.21
N LEU A 42 -1.44 2.82 -6.24
CA LEU A 42 -0.85 1.99 -5.20
C LEU A 42 0.42 2.64 -4.70
N SER A 43 0.64 2.55 -3.38
CA SER A 43 1.92 2.97 -2.81
C SER A 43 3.06 2.11 -3.39
N PRO A 44 4.27 2.67 -3.59
CA PRO A 44 5.42 1.89 -4.06
C PRO A 44 5.69 0.64 -3.21
N SER A 45 5.49 0.72 -1.89
CA SER A 45 5.58 -0.42 -0.98
C SER A 45 4.59 -1.53 -1.32
N LYS A 46 3.33 -1.18 -1.63
CA LYS A 46 2.30 -2.15 -1.98
C LYS A 46 2.58 -2.83 -3.32
N ILE A 47 3.14 -2.08 -4.28
CA ILE A 47 3.57 -2.64 -5.56
C ILE A 47 4.70 -3.64 -5.34
N VAL A 48 5.69 -3.31 -4.51
CA VAL A 48 6.77 -4.22 -4.14
C VAL A 48 6.24 -5.48 -3.45
N ASP A 49 5.28 -5.36 -2.55
CA ASP A 49 4.63 -6.52 -1.90
C ASP A 49 3.95 -7.44 -2.91
N LEU A 50 3.27 -6.87 -3.91
CA LEU A 50 2.63 -7.63 -4.98
C LEU A 50 3.70 -8.33 -5.84
N VAL A 51 4.72 -7.61 -6.30
CA VAL A 51 5.80 -8.15 -7.16
C VAL A 51 6.58 -9.26 -6.46
N THR A 52 6.95 -9.06 -5.19
CA THR A 52 7.64 -10.08 -4.39
C THR A 52 6.73 -11.29 -4.11
N SER A 53 5.42 -11.06 -4.06
CA SER A 53 4.40 -12.10 -3.92
C SER A 53 4.10 -12.88 -5.19
N MET A 54 4.38 -12.32 -6.36
CA MET A 54 4.26 -13.03 -7.64
C MET A 54 5.37 -14.08 -7.84
N HIS A 55 5.20 -14.83 -8.92
CA HIS A 55 6.21 -15.78 -9.39
C HIS A 55 7.49 -15.04 -9.81
N PHE A 56 8.67 -15.59 -9.49
CA PHE A 56 9.98 -14.93 -9.64
C PHE A 56 10.33 -14.52 -11.09
N THR A 57 9.61 -15.04 -12.09
CA THR A 57 9.79 -14.66 -13.51
C THR A 57 9.45 -13.20 -13.79
N ILE A 58 8.69 -12.55 -12.91
CA ILE A 58 8.36 -11.13 -13.02
C ILE A 58 9.53 -10.24 -12.59
N ILE A 59 10.46 -10.73 -11.76
CA ILE A 59 11.51 -9.89 -11.15
C ILE A 59 12.42 -9.23 -12.18
N GLY A 60 12.88 -9.99 -13.18
CA GLY A 60 13.73 -9.46 -14.25
C GLY A 60 13.03 -8.37 -15.06
N PRO A 61 11.88 -8.67 -15.70
CA PRO A 61 11.09 -7.68 -16.44
C PRO A 61 10.70 -6.46 -15.59
N PHE A 62 10.33 -6.64 -14.32
CA PHE A 62 10.07 -5.54 -13.41
C PHE A 62 11.30 -4.65 -13.21
N ALA A 63 12.48 -5.25 -12.99
CA ALA A 63 13.71 -4.49 -12.81
C ALA A 63 14.09 -3.72 -14.08
N GLU A 64 14.04 -4.39 -15.23
CA GLU A 64 14.48 -3.83 -16.51
C GLU A 64 13.53 -2.78 -17.09
N GLU A 65 12.23 -3.02 -17.02
CA GLU A 65 11.20 -2.21 -17.71
C GLU A 65 10.58 -1.14 -16.81
N ILE A 66 10.70 -1.28 -15.48
CA ILE A 66 10.08 -0.35 -14.51
C ILE A 66 11.14 0.23 -13.58
N LEU A 67 11.81 -0.59 -12.77
CA LEU A 67 12.72 -0.08 -11.73
C LEU A 67 13.79 0.85 -12.32
N LEU A 68 14.48 0.43 -13.38
CA LEU A 68 15.57 1.18 -13.98
C LEU A 68 15.11 2.41 -14.79
N THR A 69 13.82 2.55 -15.10
CA THR A 69 13.29 3.73 -15.79
C THR A 69 12.89 4.85 -14.83
N LEU A 70 12.82 4.58 -13.52
CA LEU A 70 12.44 5.56 -12.50
C LEU A 70 13.60 6.47 -12.12
N PRO A 71 13.33 7.65 -11.51
CA PRO A 71 14.37 8.49 -10.92
C PRO A 71 15.18 7.76 -9.83
N GLU A 72 16.48 8.04 -9.74
CA GLU A 72 17.42 7.33 -8.85
C GLU A 72 16.95 7.23 -7.38
N HIS A 73 16.37 8.30 -6.82
CA HIS A 73 15.83 8.28 -5.46
C HIS A 73 14.69 7.27 -5.27
N GLN A 74 13.85 7.08 -6.29
CA GLN A 74 12.78 6.07 -6.27
C GLN A 74 13.34 4.67 -6.47
N GLN A 75 14.37 4.53 -7.32
CA GLN A 75 15.06 3.25 -7.50
C GLN A 75 15.61 2.74 -6.16
N ILE A 76 16.31 3.61 -5.41
CA ILE A 76 16.86 3.27 -4.10
C ILE A 76 15.75 2.83 -3.14
N MET A 77 14.66 3.60 -3.05
CA MET A 77 13.55 3.31 -2.15
C MET A 77 12.86 1.99 -2.47
N ILE A 78 12.60 1.73 -3.76
CA ILE A 78 11.95 0.49 -4.23
C ILE A 78 12.90 -0.70 -4.04
N LEU A 79 14.18 -0.54 -4.35
CA LEU A 79 15.21 -1.55 -4.16
C LEU A 79 15.31 -1.93 -2.68
N ASP A 80 15.32 -0.95 -1.78
CA ASP A 80 15.31 -1.19 -0.33
C ASP A 80 14.07 -1.95 0.13
N SER A 81 12.89 -1.50 -0.31
CA SER A 81 11.64 -2.18 0.02
C SER A 81 11.63 -3.62 -0.50
N PHE A 82 12.19 -3.85 -1.69
CA PHE A 82 12.24 -5.16 -2.32
C PHE A 82 13.15 -6.10 -1.53
N LEU A 83 14.41 -5.69 -1.30
CA LEU A 83 15.43 -6.53 -0.64
C LEU A 83 15.07 -6.89 0.81
N ASN A 84 14.25 -6.07 1.47
CA ASN A 84 13.81 -6.27 2.84
C ASN A 84 12.40 -6.86 2.97
N ALA A 85 11.70 -7.14 1.86
CA ALA A 85 10.33 -7.65 1.90
C ALA A 85 10.23 -8.96 2.70
N ASP A 86 9.17 -9.09 3.51
CA ASP A 86 8.93 -10.27 4.37
C ASP A 86 9.01 -11.58 3.60
N ARG A 87 8.59 -11.59 2.33
CA ARG A 87 8.63 -12.78 1.48
C ARG A 87 10.03 -13.20 1.05
N ILE A 88 10.96 -12.26 0.92
CA ILE A 88 12.39 -12.57 0.70
C ILE A 88 12.96 -13.20 1.97
N ASN A 89 12.61 -12.67 3.14
CA ASN A 89 13.09 -13.13 4.44
C ASN A 89 12.51 -14.50 4.83
N ALA A 90 11.18 -14.66 4.72
CA ALA A 90 10.45 -15.84 5.14
C ALA A 90 10.76 -17.09 4.29
N ASN A 91 11.20 -16.90 3.04
CA ASN A 91 11.55 -18.00 2.12
C ASN A 91 13.03 -17.97 1.69
N ALA A 92 13.92 -17.47 2.56
CA ALA A 92 15.35 -17.30 2.29
C ALA A 92 16.00 -18.55 1.66
N ALA A 93 15.70 -19.75 2.17
CA ALA A 93 16.35 -21.01 1.80
C ALA A 93 16.04 -21.53 0.37
N HIS A 94 15.00 -21.04 -0.30
CA HIS A 94 14.62 -21.55 -1.62
C HIS A 94 14.33 -20.43 -2.62
N TYR A 95 13.36 -19.58 -2.30
CA TYR A 95 12.84 -18.63 -3.28
C TYR A 95 13.27 -17.18 -3.01
N GLY A 96 13.77 -16.86 -1.81
CA GLY A 96 14.31 -15.55 -1.47
C GLY A 96 15.58 -15.25 -2.25
N ILE A 97 16.62 -16.08 -2.08
CA ILE A 97 17.91 -15.93 -2.78
C ILE A 97 17.73 -15.89 -4.30
N ARG A 98 16.88 -16.76 -4.87
CA ARG A 98 16.63 -16.81 -6.32
C ARG A 98 16.03 -15.52 -6.87
N ARG A 99 15.14 -14.86 -6.11
CA ARG A 99 14.58 -13.55 -6.51
C ARG A 99 15.66 -12.48 -6.51
N VAL A 100 16.51 -12.45 -5.48
CA VAL A 100 17.61 -11.48 -5.38
C VAL A 100 18.63 -11.69 -6.50
N ILE A 101 19.00 -12.93 -6.84
CA ILE A 101 19.91 -13.18 -7.97
C ILE A 101 19.26 -12.77 -9.30
N LYS A 102 17.96 -13.04 -9.50
CA LYS A 102 17.26 -12.58 -10.71
C LYS A 102 17.26 -11.06 -10.83
N LEU A 103 17.18 -10.36 -9.70
CA LEU A 103 17.34 -8.90 -9.66
C LEU A 103 18.79 -8.51 -10.01
N VAL A 104 19.81 -9.12 -9.40
CA VAL A 104 21.23 -8.87 -9.71
C VAL A 104 21.52 -9.06 -11.20
N SER A 105 21.06 -10.16 -11.78
CA SER A 105 21.22 -10.47 -13.20
C SER A 105 20.59 -9.40 -14.11
N ALA A 106 19.38 -8.93 -13.78
CA ALA A 106 18.73 -7.85 -14.52
C ALA A 106 19.47 -6.50 -14.39
N LEU A 107 19.97 -6.18 -13.19
CA LEU A 107 20.75 -4.96 -12.94
C LEU A 107 22.06 -4.96 -13.74
N LEU A 108 22.77 -6.08 -13.78
CA LEU A 108 23.99 -6.25 -14.58
C LEU A 108 23.70 -6.14 -16.09
N GLY A 109 22.66 -6.85 -16.58
CA GLY A 109 22.31 -6.89 -18.01
C GLY A 109 21.87 -5.55 -18.61
N LYS A 110 21.47 -4.58 -17.79
CA LYS A 110 21.09 -3.22 -18.21
C LYS A 110 22.07 -2.14 -17.79
N GLY A 111 23.22 -2.49 -17.21
CA GLY A 111 24.24 -1.53 -16.80
C GLY A 111 23.77 -0.59 -15.70
N ALA A 112 23.05 -1.10 -14.70
CA ALA A 112 22.64 -0.33 -13.53
C ALA A 112 23.85 0.24 -12.76
N SER A 113 23.61 1.21 -11.87
CA SER A 113 24.68 1.78 -11.05
C SER A 113 25.38 0.70 -10.21
N SER A 114 26.69 0.84 -10.01
CA SER A 114 27.48 -0.09 -9.19
C SER A 114 26.92 -0.22 -7.77
N ALA A 115 26.38 0.87 -7.22
CA ALA A 115 25.74 0.87 -5.90
C ALA A 115 24.50 -0.04 -5.82
N HIS A 116 23.65 -0.07 -6.86
CA HIS A 116 22.47 -0.95 -6.87
C HIS A 116 22.86 -2.42 -6.99
N VAL A 117 23.83 -2.73 -7.86
CA VAL A 117 24.37 -4.07 -8.03
C VAL A 117 25.02 -4.56 -6.73
N ASP A 118 25.87 -3.74 -6.13
CA ASP A 118 26.57 -4.04 -4.87
C ASP A 118 25.59 -4.38 -3.75
N LYS A 119 24.58 -3.52 -3.55
CA LYS A 119 23.56 -3.70 -2.52
C LYS A 119 22.76 -5.00 -2.69
N ALA A 120 22.33 -5.30 -3.92
CA ALA A 120 21.60 -6.53 -4.21
C ALA A 120 22.50 -7.78 -4.07
N LEU A 121 23.77 -7.69 -4.47
CA LEU A 121 24.72 -8.79 -4.39
C LEU A 121 25.09 -9.11 -2.93
N ARG A 122 25.36 -8.11 -2.09
CA ARG A 122 25.59 -8.29 -0.65
C ARG A 122 24.41 -8.99 0.02
N ARG A 123 23.18 -8.61 -0.35
CA ARG A 123 21.98 -9.30 0.15
C ARG A 123 21.94 -10.77 -0.28
N ALA A 124 22.30 -11.08 -1.52
CA ALA A 124 22.37 -12.48 -2.00
C ALA A 124 23.42 -13.29 -1.22
N VAL A 125 24.60 -12.71 -0.98
CA VAL A 125 25.67 -13.35 -0.20
C VAL A 125 25.25 -13.61 1.24
N ASN A 126 24.56 -12.66 1.88
CA ASN A 126 24.03 -12.84 3.23
C ASN A 126 22.94 -13.93 3.30
N LEU A 127 22.05 -13.99 2.31
CA LEU A 127 21.05 -15.07 2.25
C LEU A 127 21.71 -16.44 2.00
N TYR A 128 22.79 -16.47 1.22
CA TYR A 128 23.55 -17.69 0.97
C TYR A 128 24.23 -18.21 2.24
N SER A 129 24.86 -17.34 3.04
CA SER A 129 25.56 -17.77 4.27
C SER A 129 24.62 -18.41 5.29
N GLU A 130 23.38 -17.93 5.38
CA GLU A 130 22.39 -18.44 6.34
C GLU A 130 21.80 -19.81 5.96
N LYS A 131 21.62 -20.09 4.66
CA LYS A 131 20.76 -21.20 4.19
C LYS A 131 21.36 -22.06 3.08
N GLY A 132 22.46 -21.66 2.46
CA GLY A 132 23.06 -22.32 1.31
C GLY A 132 22.28 -22.12 0.00
N SER A 133 22.83 -22.65 -1.11
CA SER A 133 22.21 -22.62 -2.44
C SER A 133 21.65 -23.98 -2.87
N ASN A 134 20.96 -23.99 -4.01
CA ASN A 134 20.52 -25.17 -4.72
C ASN A 134 20.84 -25.02 -6.21
N GLU A 135 20.74 -26.13 -6.96
CA GLU A 135 21.07 -26.20 -8.39
C GLU A 135 20.41 -25.11 -9.24
N LYS A 136 19.14 -24.76 -8.97
CA LYS A 136 18.40 -23.73 -9.75
C LYS A 136 18.84 -22.31 -9.42
N THR A 137 19.41 -22.10 -8.24
CA THR A 137 19.97 -20.81 -7.82
C THR A 137 21.36 -20.66 -8.46
N ASP A 138 22.16 -21.71 -8.44
CA ASP A 138 23.49 -21.75 -9.08
C ASP A 138 23.40 -21.60 -10.60
N GLU A 139 22.39 -22.20 -11.25
CA GLU A 139 22.11 -22.04 -12.68
C GLU A 139 21.96 -20.56 -13.07
N VAL A 140 21.13 -19.80 -12.33
CA VAL A 140 20.87 -18.39 -12.64
C VAL A 140 22.11 -17.53 -12.43
N PHE A 141 22.92 -17.87 -11.43
CA PHE A 141 24.14 -17.14 -11.13
C PHE A 141 25.23 -17.41 -12.15
N ARG A 142 25.31 -18.64 -12.66
CA ARG A 142 26.24 -19.04 -13.73
C ARG A 142 26.16 -18.09 -14.93
N ASP A 143 24.95 -17.67 -15.28
CA ASP A 143 24.69 -16.77 -16.40
C ASP A 143 25.33 -15.38 -16.22
N CYS A 144 25.67 -14.96 -15.00
CA CYS A 144 26.26 -13.65 -14.71
C CYS A 144 27.65 -13.70 -14.04
N ILE A 145 28.30 -14.87 -13.92
CA ILE A 145 29.61 -15.01 -13.26
C ILE A 145 30.66 -14.05 -13.85
N SER A 146 30.73 -13.92 -15.18
CA SER A 146 31.74 -13.08 -15.81
C SER A 146 31.66 -11.64 -15.31
N ASP A 147 30.46 -11.06 -15.30
CA ASP A 147 30.22 -9.68 -14.87
C ASP A 147 30.53 -9.50 -13.39
N LEU A 148 30.21 -10.50 -12.57
CA LEU A 148 30.49 -10.49 -11.14
C LEU A 148 32.00 -10.49 -10.85
N LEU A 149 32.79 -11.26 -11.60
CA LEU A 149 34.24 -11.32 -11.39
C LEU A 149 34.94 -9.98 -11.68
N ASP A 150 34.28 -9.08 -12.41
CA ASP A 150 34.82 -7.79 -12.81
C ASP A 150 34.38 -6.63 -11.88
N LEU A 151 33.57 -6.91 -10.85
CA LEU A 151 33.19 -5.94 -9.82
C LEU A 151 34.33 -5.66 -8.84
N ASP A 152 34.28 -4.49 -8.19
CA ASP A 152 35.21 -4.10 -7.13
C ASP A 152 34.73 -4.57 -5.75
N TYR A 153 35.55 -5.36 -5.08
CA TYR A 153 35.26 -5.98 -3.78
C TYR A 153 36.18 -5.46 -2.66
N ASP A 154 37.04 -4.46 -2.91
CA ASP A 154 38.00 -3.96 -1.92
C ASP A 154 37.31 -3.36 -0.66
N SER A 155 36.04 -2.98 -0.77
CA SER A 155 35.21 -2.43 0.31
C SER A 155 34.33 -3.45 1.05
N TRP A 156 34.45 -4.74 0.73
CA TRP A 156 33.62 -5.80 1.31
C TRP A 156 34.24 -6.37 2.60
N GLU A 157 33.39 -6.86 3.51
CA GLU A 157 33.88 -7.57 4.69
C GLU A 157 34.49 -8.92 4.29
N ASN A 158 35.53 -9.37 5.00
CA ASN A 158 36.24 -10.61 4.67
C ASN A 158 35.31 -11.84 4.63
N ASN A 159 34.32 -11.92 5.53
CA ASN A 159 33.30 -12.98 5.57
C ASN A 159 32.40 -12.97 4.31
N GLU A 160 32.00 -11.80 3.81
CA GLU A 160 31.17 -11.65 2.61
C GLU A 160 31.95 -12.11 1.37
N VAL A 161 33.19 -11.63 1.22
CA VAL A 161 34.07 -12.05 0.10
C VAL A 161 34.37 -13.54 0.17
N THR A 162 34.62 -14.08 1.38
CA THR A 162 34.84 -15.51 1.60
C THR A 162 33.60 -16.31 1.20
N THR A 163 32.41 -15.85 1.56
CA THR A 163 31.14 -16.50 1.21
C THR A 163 30.91 -16.51 -0.29
N LEU A 164 31.16 -15.38 -0.97
CA LEU A 164 31.11 -15.28 -2.42
C LEU A 164 32.12 -16.22 -3.08
N CYS A 165 33.35 -16.30 -2.57
CA CYS A 165 34.38 -17.20 -3.07
C CYS A 165 33.96 -18.67 -2.93
N MET A 166 33.39 -19.07 -1.78
CA MET A 166 32.90 -20.43 -1.56
C MET A 166 31.78 -20.79 -2.55
N TRP A 167 30.87 -19.85 -2.80
CA TRP A 167 29.77 -20.04 -3.74
C TRP A 167 30.23 -20.11 -5.20
N LEU A 168 31.13 -19.23 -5.62
CA LEU A 168 31.76 -19.29 -6.95
C LEU A 168 32.52 -20.62 -7.13
N GLN A 169 33.23 -21.06 -6.10
CA GLN A 169 34.00 -22.30 -6.12
C GLN A 169 33.10 -23.53 -6.23
N SER A 170 31.91 -23.53 -5.63
CA SER A 170 30.99 -24.66 -5.74
C SER A 170 30.42 -24.83 -7.15
N MET A 171 30.49 -23.81 -8.01
CA MET A 171 30.02 -23.88 -9.39
C MET A 171 31.06 -24.43 -10.38
N VAL A 172 32.34 -24.44 -9.99
CA VAL A 172 33.48 -24.79 -10.87
C VAL A 172 33.31 -26.15 -11.53
N ASP A 173 32.82 -27.14 -10.78
CA ASP A 173 32.68 -28.53 -11.27
C ASP A 173 31.61 -28.69 -12.36
N TYR A 174 30.78 -27.67 -12.57
CA TYR A 174 29.66 -27.68 -13.52
C TYR A 174 29.86 -26.70 -14.70
N ILE A 175 31.01 -26.03 -14.79
CA ILE A 175 31.32 -25.06 -15.86
C ILE A 175 32.27 -25.72 -16.87
N GLU A 176 31.84 -25.81 -18.13
CA GLU A 176 32.65 -26.37 -19.22
C GLU A 176 33.73 -25.39 -19.73
N ASP A 177 33.54 -24.08 -19.54
CA ASP A 177 34.50 -23.05 -19.95
C ASP A 177 35.71 -22.98 -18.99
N GLU A 178 36.80 -23.61 -19.38
CA GLU A 178 38.08 -23.62 -18.64
C GLU A 178 38.67 -22.23 -18.42
N ASN A 179 38.41 -21.25 -19.29
CA ASN A 179 38.87 -19.88 -19.09
C ASN A 179 38.09 -19.22 -17.93
N LEU A 180 36.76 -19.36 -17.95
CA LEU A 180 35.92 -18.86 -16.87
C LEU A 180 36.29 -19.53 -15.53
N VAL A 181 36.51 -20.85 -15.53
CA VAL A 181 37.00 -21.59 -14.37
C VAL A 181 38.35 -21.05 -13.89
N GLY A 182 39.28 -20.76 -14.80
CA GLY A 182 40.56 -20.12 -14.49
C GLY A 182 40.39 -18.76 -13.82
N ARG A 183 39.47 -17.93 -14.31
CA ARG A 183 39.13 -16.63 -13.70
C ARG A 183 38.55 -16.79 -12.30
N ILE A 184 37.66 -17.76 -12.08
CA ILE A 184 37.11 -18.07 -10.75
C ILE A 184 38.23 -18.48 -9.79
N ARG A 185 39.12 -19.39 -10.20
CA ARG A 185 40.27 -19.82 -9.38
C ARG A 185 41.23 -18.68 -9.07
N ASN A 186 41.47 -17.79 -10.04
CA ASN A 186 42.29 -16.59 -9.83
C ASN A 186 41.64 -15.62 -8.85
N PHE A 187 40.34 -15.39 -8.97
CA PHE A 187 39.56 -14.59 -8.02
C PHE A 187 39.64 -15.19 -6.61
N HIS A 188 39.36 -16.49 -6.47
CA HIS A 188 39.52 -17.21 -5.21
C HIS A 188 40.94 -17.07 -4.65
N GLY A 189 41.97 -17.25 -5.48
CA GLY A 189 43.38 -17.09 -5.08
C GLY A 189 43.80 -15.66 -4.74
N ARG A 190 43.12 -14.63 -5.27
CA ARG A 190 43.35 -13.23 -4.90
C ARG A 190 42.84 -12.96 -3.48
N TRP A 191 41.68 -13.50 -3.15
CA TRP A 191 40.92 -13.13 -1.94
C TRP A 191 41.05 -14.12 -0.78
N MET A 192 41.44 -15.38 -1.03
CA MET A 192 41.56 -16.43 -0.01
C MET A 192 43.01 -16.73 0.40
N LYS A 193 43.99 -15.85 0.11
CA LYS A 193 45.39 -16.08 0.53
C LYS A 193 45.50 -16.06 2.06
N THR A 194 45.76 -17.22 2.64
CA THR A 194 46.37 -17.32 3.97
C THR A 194 47.78 -16.73 3.94
N PRO A 195 48.21 -15.98 4.98
CA PRO A 195 49.59 -15.52 5.08
C PRO A 195 50.49 -16.76 5.13
N THR A 196 51.24 -17.00 4.07
CA THR A 196 52.22 -18.08 4.04
C THR A 196 53.53 -17.53 4.57
N GLU A 197 53.81 -17.80 5.85
CA GLU A 197 55.17 -17.75 6.39
C GLU A 197 56.03 -18.72 5.57
N LYS A 198 56.94 -18.18 4.77
CA LYS A 198 58.05 -18.94 4.20
C LYS A 198 59.32 -18.51 4.93
N GLU A 199 59.69 -19.25 5.97
CA GLU A 199 61.07 -19.32 6.43
C GLU A 199 61.93 -19.89 5.29
N VAL A 200 62.85 -19.09 4.79
CA VAL A 200 63.96 -19.54 3.96
C VAL A 200 65.24 -19.02 4.62
N HIS A 201 65.99 -19.91 5.25
CA HIS A 201 67.39 -19.65 5.57
C HIS A 201 68.25 -19.81 4.31
N PRO A 202 69.11 -18.83 3.96
CA PRO A 202 70.22 -19.07 3.05
C PRO A 202 71.55 -19.25 3.82
N PRO A 203 72.56 -19.92 3.22
CA PRO A 203 73.86 -20.14 3.84
C PRO A 203 74.72 -18.88 3.84
N ALA A 204 75.62 -18.79 4.81
CA ALA A 204 76.45 -17.64 5.10
C ALA A 204 77.47 -17.33 3.97
N GLU A 205 77.30 -16.19 3.31
CA GLU A 205 78.38 -15.46 2.63
C GLU A 205 78.58 -14.10 3.31
N GLN A 206 79.83 -13.84 3.67
CA GLN A 206 80.24 -12.62 4.37
C GLN A 206 80.15 -11.41 3.43
N LEU A 207 79.19 -10.52 3.69
CA LEU A 207 79.07 -9.19 3.07
C LEU A 207 79.52 -8.08 4.04
N PRO A 208 79.99 -6.94 3.54
CA PRO A 208 80.70 -5.93 4.33
C PRO A 208 79.79 -5.27 5.39
N GLN A 209 80.08 -5.56 6.67
CA GLN A 209 79.27 -5.23 7.86
C GLN A 209 78.84 -3.76 8.00
N LYS A 210 79.55 -2.80 7.39
CA LYS A 210 79.21 -1.37 7.52
C LYS A 210 77.98 -0.97 6.71
N GLY A 211 77.72 -1.57 5.53
CA GLY A 211 76.52 -1.28 4.75
C GLY A 211 75.25 -1.86 5.37
N LEU A 212 75.38 -3.05 5.96
CA LEU A 212 74.28 -3.80 6.57
C LEU A 212 73.76 -3.13 7.86
N LEU A 213 74.66 -2.58 8.69
CA LEU A 213 74.27 -1.89 9.93
C LEU A 213 73.48 -0.60 9.64
N HIS A 214 73.90 0.19 8.63
CA HIS A 214 73.18 1.42 8.25
C HIS A 214 71.83 1.11 7.59
N GLN A 215 71.73 0.02 6.82
CA GLN A 215 70.45 -0.45 6.29
C GLN A 215 69.53 -0.97 7.42
N GLY A 216 70.10 -1.69 8.39
CA GLY A 216 69.37 -2.15 9.58
C GLY A 216 68.82 -0.99 10.41
N GLU A 217 69.64 0.01 10.73
CA GLU A 217 69.18 1.20 11.46
C GLU A 217 68.09 1.98 10.71
N ARG A 218 68.19 2.06 9.38
CA ARG A 218 67.15 2.69 8.56
C ARG A 218 65.84 1.92 8.61
N LEU A 219 65.91 0.60 8.47
CA LEU A 219 64.74 -0.28 8.59
C LEU A 219 64.10 -0.21 9.98
N PHE A 220 64.91 -0.15 11.05
CA PHE A 220 64.38 0.00 12.41
C PHE A 220 63.64 1.33 12.60
N ARG A 221 64.17 2.44 12.08
CA ARG A 221 63.46 3.74 12.13
C ARG A 221 62.19 3.72 11.28
N GLU A 222 62.23 3.12 10.10
CA GLU A 222 61.05 2.95 9.24
C GLU A 222 59.98 2.11 9.96
N LEU A 223 60.37 1.04 10.65
CA LEU A 223 59.49 0.21 11.49
C LEU A 223 58.92 0.97 12.69
N GLU A 224 59.73 1.75 13.39
CA GLU A 224 59.23 2.61 14.48
C GLU A 224 58.19 3.61 13.97
N THR A 225 58.47 4.28 12.84
CA THR A 225 57.49 5.18 12.24
C THR A 225 56.22 4.46 11.80
N PHE A 226 56.35 3.25 11.27
CA PHE A 226 55.20 2.42 10.91
C PHE A 226 54.35 2.07 12.13
N PHE A 227 54.96 1.63 13.24
CA PHE A 227 54.24 1.32 14.47
C PHE A 227 53.58 2.55 15.11
N VAL A 228 54.24 3.71 15.07
CA VAL A 228 53.65 4.97 15.56
C VAL A 228 52.43 5.35 14.73
N ASN A 229 52.53 5.25 13.40
CA ASN A 229 51.41 5.55 12.50
C ASN A 229 50.26 4.56 12.70
N LEU A 230 50.55 3.26 12.80
CA LEU A 230 49.55 2.23 13.05
C LEU A 230 48.84 2.43 14.40
N SER A 231 49.59 2.84 15.43
CA SER A 231 49.02 3.15 16.75
C SER A 231 48.07 4.36 16.67
N LYS A 232 48.42 5.36 15.86
CA LYS A 232 47.57 6.53 15.63
C LYS A 232 46.30 6.16 14.87
N GLU A 233 46.42 5.39 13.80
CA GLU A 233 45.27 4.87 13.04
C GLU A 233 44.33 4.04 13.92
N TYR A 234 44.87 3.20 14.80
CA TYR A 234 44.08 2.42 15.74
C TYR A 234 43.28 3.32 16.72
N VAL A 235 43.92 4.37 17.25
CA VAL A 235 43.24 5.33 18.15
C VAL A 235 42.15 6.09 17.40
N GLU A 236 42.41 6.53 16.17
CA GLU A 236 41.44 7.23 15.33
C GLU A 236 40.25 6.33 14.97
N THR A 237 40.51 5.08 14.61
CA THR A 237 39.48 4.08 14.32
C THR A 237 38.60 3.82 15.54
N LYS A 238 39.21 3.69 16.73
CA LYS A 238 38.47 3.49 17.98
C LYS A 238 37.62 4.71 18.36
N ALA A 239 38.09 5.91 18.07
CA ALA A 239 37.30 7.13 18.25
C ALA A 239 36.12 7.20 17.26
N SER A 240 36.33 6.78 16.01
CA SER A 240 35.27 6.66 15.01
C SER A 240 34.22 5.63 15.41
N GLU A 241 34.63 4.46 15.91
CA GLU A 241 33.70 3.43 16.42
C GLU A 241 32.84 3.96 17.58
N ALA A 242 33.45 4.69 18.52
CA ALA A 242 32.73 5.31 19.62
C ALA A 242 31.70 6.36 19.16
N ALA A 243 32.05 7.14 18.13
CA ALA A 243 31.14 8.11 17.54
C ALA A 243 29.96 7.44 16.83
N VAL A 244 30.22 6.41 16.00
CA VAL A 244 29.17 5.62 15.33
C VAL A 244 28.23 4.97 16.35
N ARG A 245 28.77 4.51 17.48
CA ARG A 245 27.95 3.92 18.55
C ARG A 245 27.04 4.95 19.22
N ALA A 246 27.52 6.17 19.42
CA ALA A 246 26.69 7.27 19.92
C ALA A 246 25.58 7.63 18.94
N ASP A 247 25.87 7.69 17.64
CA ASP A 247 24.87 7.94 16.59
C ASP A 247 23.81 6.83 16.57
N PHE A 248 24.22 5.57 16.74
CA PHE A 248 23.30 4.44 16.82
C PHE A 248 22.38 4.50 18.05
N ASP A 249 22.91 4.87 19.21
CA ASP A 249 22.12 5.04 20.43
C ASP A 249 21.13 6.21 20.31
N GLU A 250 21.55 7.31 19.67
CA GLU A 250 20.66 8.43 19.35
C GLU A 250 19.54 8.00 18.40
N LEU A 251 19.89 7.28 17.33
CA LEU A 251 18.92 6.76 16.37
C LEU A 251 17.92 5.80 17.05
N GLY A 252 18.39 4.94 17.95
CA GLY A 252 17.55 4.07 18.77
C GLY A 252 16.57 4.85 19.64
N THR A 253 16.99 6.00 20.17
CA THR A 253 16.13 6.90 20.95
C THR A 253 15.07 7.57 20.08
N ARG A 254 15.46 8.09 18.91
CA ARG A 254 14.54 8.68 17.93
C ARG A 254 13.51 7.66 17.44
N TYR A 255 13.94 6.43 17.18
CA TYR A 255 13.05 5.34 16.80
C TYR A 255 11.97 5.08 17.86
N LYS A 256 12.35 4.99 19.14
CA LYS A 256 11.40 4.80 20.25
C LYS A 256 10.42 5.96 20.38
N GLN A 257 10.88 7.20 20.16
CA GLN A 257 10.01 8.38 20.16
C GLN A 257 8.99 8.33 19.01
N LEU A 258 9.44 8.00 17.80
CA LEU A 258 8.59 7.82 16.63
C LEU A 258 7.56 6.71 16.85
N GLN A 259 7.98 5.58 17.41
CA GLN A 259 7.07 4.48 17.75
C GLN A 259 5.97 4.92 18.72
N SER A 260 6.31 5.68 19.77
CA SER A 260 5.32 6.22 20.70
C SER A 260 4.34 7.20 20.03
N ILE A 261 4.82 8.03 19.08
CA ILE A 261 3.94 8.91 18.31
C ILE A 261 2.96 8.11 17.45
N VAL A 262 3.44 7.03 16.80
CA VAL A 262 2.59 6.15 15.99
C VAL A 262 1.51 5.49 16.83
N GLU A 263 1.86 4.96 18.01
CA GLU A 263 0.89 4.36 18.95
C GLU A 263 -0.18 5.38 19.37
N GLN A 264 0.22 6.61 19.73
CA GLN A 264 -0.73 7.68 20.08
C GLN A 264 -1.65 8.07 18.91
N LEU A 265 -1.14 8.08 17.67
CA LEU A 265 -1.95 8.36 16.49
C LEU A 265 -2.95 7.25 16.20
N GLN A 266 -2.56 5.98 16.42
CA GLN A 266 -3.46 4.85 16.28
C GLN A 266 -4.61 4.91 17.30
N GLU A 267 -4.31 5.23 18.55
CA GLU A 267 -5.33 5.42 19.59
C GLU A 267 -6.30 6.55 19.23
N LYS A 268 -5.80 7.70 18.76
CA LYS A 268 -6.64 8.82 18.30
C LYS A 268 -7.52 8.43 17.12
N ASN A 269 -6.98 7.68 16.17
CA ASN A 269 -7.73 7.23 15.00
C ASN A 269 -8.85 6.26 15.43
N HIS A 270 -8.57 5.35 16.35
CA HIS A 270 -9.59 4.44 16.89
C HIS A 270 -10.71 5.20 17.62
N ALA A 271 -10.36 6.19 18.44
CA ALA A 271 -11.33 7.06 19.10
C ALA A 271 -12.19 7.84 18.10
N LEU A 272 -11.57 8.44 17.08
CA LEU A 272 -12.29 9.14 15.99
C LEU A 272 -13.24 8.20 15.26
N SER A 273 -12.81 6.99 14.92
CA SER A 273 -13.68 5.99 14.29
C SER A 273 -14.88 5.65 15.17
N GLY A 274 -14.71 5.59 16.49
CA GLY A 274 -15.80 5.45 17.46
C GLY A 274 -16.81 6.59 17.35
N THR A 275 -16.35 7.84 17.41
CA THR A 275 -17.23 9.03 17.31
C THR A 275 -17.99 9.10 15.98
N VAL A 276 -17.37 8.69 14.87
CA VAL A 276 -18.03 8.63 13.56
C VAL A 276 -19.15 7.58 13.55
N ASN A 277 -18.93 6.42 14.16
CA ASN A 277 -19.95 5.39 14.26
C ASN A 277 -21.14 5.83 15.12
N GLU A 278 -20.88 6.49 16.25
CA GLU A 278 -21.92 7.05 17.13
C GLU A 278 -22.75 8.11 16.40
N LEU A 279 -22.09 9.04 15.68
CA LEU A 279 -22.76 10.05 14.86
C LEU A 279 -23.63 9.43 13.77
N ASN A 280 -23.13 8.40 13.07
CA ASN A 280 -23.90 7.70 12.04
C ASN A 280 -25.15 7.02 12.62
N GLN A 281 -25.03 6.43 13.82
CA GLN A 281 -26.16 5.83 14.51
C GLN A 281 -27.20 6.88 14.90
N CYS A 282 -26.77 8.01 15.46
CA CYS A 282 -27.66 9.13 15.81
C CYS A 282 -28.37 9.69 14.56
N MET A 283 -27.66 9.87 13.44
CA MET A 283 -28.27 10.32 12.18
C MET A 283 -29.33 9.34 11.66
N LYS A 284 -29.10 8.03 11.81
CA LYS A 284 -30.08 7.01 11.42
C LYS A 284 -31.33 7.10 12.28
N GLU A 285 -31.18 7.20 13.60
CA GLU A 285 -32.30 7.34 14.54
C GLU A 285 -33.14 8.58 14.26
N LEU A 286 -32.50 9.73 14.02
CA LEU A 286 -33.20 10.97 13.64
C LEU A 286 -33.94 10.84 12.31
N ARG A 287 -33.36 10.12 11.35
CA ARG A 287 -34.02 9.87 10.06
C ARG A 287 -35.26 9.00 10.23
N ASP A 288 -35.16 7.95 11.03
CA ASP A 288 -36.27 7.05 11.33
C ASP A 288 -37.39 7.81 12.07
N GLU A 289 -37.04 8.64 13.07
CA GLU A 289 -38.01 9.49 13.77
C GLU A 289 -38.72 10.46 12.82
N ASN A 290 -37.96 11.12 11.93
CA ASN A 290 -38.53 12.04 10.95
C ASN A 290 -39.50 11.33 9.99
N THR A 291 -39.16 10.11 9.54
CA THR A 291 -40.07 9.32 8.69
C THR A 291 -41.36 8.95 9.42
N GLU A 292 -41.29 8.57 10.69
CA GLU A 292 -42.48 8.25 11.50
C GLU A 292 -43.33 9.50 11.77
N LEU A 293 -42.71 10.65 12.06
CA LEU A 293 -43.44 11.92 12.22
C LEU A 293 -44.19 12.32 10.95
N ASN A 294 -43.54 12.21 9.78
CA ASN A 294 -44.20 12.47 8.49
C ASN A 294 -45.38 11.51 8.26
N ARG A 295 -45.21 10.23 8.60
CA ARG A 295 -46.29 9.23 8.49
C ARG A 295 -47.47 9.58 9.39
N ARG A 296 -47.22 10.00 10.63
CA ARG A 296 -48.27 10.44 11.57
C ARG A 296 -49.00 11.67 11.07
N LEU A 297 -48.25 12.63 10.51
CA LEU A 297 -48.81 13.85 9.94
C LEU A 297 -49.73 13.54 8.75
N GLU A 298 -49.32 12.64 7.86
CA GLU A 298 -50.13 12.21 6.73
C GLU A 298 -51.44 11.52 7.17
N ILE A 299 -51.36 10.66 8.20
CA ILE A 299 -52.54 10.04 8.79
C ILE A 299 -53.48 11.11 9.35
N ALA A 300 -52.97 12.06 10.13
CA ALA A 300 -53.77 13.13 10.73
C ALA A 300 -54.48 13.97 9.65
N TYR A 301 -53.76 14.38 8.60
CA TYR A 301 -54.36 15.11 7.47
C TYR A 301 -55.45 14.31 6.77
N SER A 302 -55.25 13.02 6.54
CA SER A 302 -56.27 12.18 5.91
C SER A 302 -57.51 12.00 6.80
N ALA A 303 -57.32 11.89 8.11
CA ALA A 303 -58.40 11.78 9.09
C ALA A 303 -59.22 13.07 9.16
N GLU A 304 -58.57 14.23 9.24
CA GLU A 304 -59.25 15.54 9.21
C GLU A 304 -60.01 15.74 7.90
N GLY A 305 -59.41 15.41 6.75
CA GLY A 305 -60.08 15.50 5.46
C GLY A 305 -61.32 14.61 5.36
N ASN A 306 -61.25 13.37 5.88
CA ASN A 306 -62.39 12.45 5.92
C ASN A 306 -63.48 12.95 6.88
N GLN A 307 -63.10 13.49 8.04
CA GLN A 307 -64.03 14.07 9.00
C GLN A 307 -64.78 15.27 8.40
N ALA A 308 -64.06 16.22 7.79
CA ALA A 308 -64.66 17.38 7.13
C ALA A 308 -65.64 16.96 6.02
N LYS A 309 -65.29 15.93 5.25
CA LYS A 309 -66.15 15.38 4.19
C LYS A 309 -67.42 14.75 4.75
N TYR A 310 -67.30 14.01 5.86
CA TYR A 310 -68.44 13.44 6.56
C TYR A 310 -69.37 14.52 7.13
N GLU A 311 -68.82 15.54 7.80
CA GLU A 311 -69.59 16.67 8.32
C GLU A 311 -70.36 17.40 7.21
N LEU A 312 -69.73 17.57 6.03
CA LEU A 312 -70.36 18.19 4.87
C LEU A 312 -71.51 17.35 4.29
N GLU A 313 -71.35 16.02 4.20
CA GLU A 313 -72.43 15.13 3.75
C GLU A 313 -73.60 15.10 4.75
N VAL A 314 -73.32 15.09 6.06
CA VAL A 314 -74.36 15.20 7.09
C VAL A 314 -75.12 16.53 6.95
N TYR A 315 -74.40 17.63 6.77
CA TYR A 315 -75.00 18.94 6.57
C TYR A 315 -75.88 19.00 5.31
N LYS A 316 -75.37 18.46 4.20
CA LYS A 316 -76.11 18.35 2.93
C LYS A 316 -77.37 17.51 3.08
N ALA A 317 -77.30 16.37 3.76
CA ALA A 317 -78.45 15.51 4.00
C ALA A 317 -79.53 16.20 4.87
N ASP A 318 -79.13 16.95 5.91
CA ASP A 318 -80.06 17.75 6.73
C ASP A 318 -80.74 18.85 5.92
N LEU A 319 -80.00 19.54 5.04
CA LEU A 319 -80.58 20.54 4.13
C LEU A 319 -81.59 19.92 3.17
N VAL A 320 -81.23 18.82 2.50
CA VAL A 320 -82.14 18.13 1.56
C VAL A 320 -83.41 17.66 2.29
N LYS A 321 -83.27 17.11 3.50
CA LYS A 321 -84.43 16.67 4.29
C LYS A 321 -85.37 17.82 4.65
N ARG A 322 -84.82 18.97 5.07
CA ARG A 322 -85.63 20.12 5.53
C ARG A 322 -86.21 20.96 4.41
N LEU A 323 -85.47 21.13 3.32
CA LEU A 323 -85.86 21.96 2.19
C LEU A 323 -86.57 21.18 1.08
N GLY A 324 -86.28 19.88 0.95
CA GLY A 324 -86.87 19.04 -0.09
C GLY A 324 -88.39 18.93 0.02
N THR A 325 -88.91 18.78 1.24
CA THR A 325 -90.36 18.79 1.47
C THR A 325 -90.97 20.14 1.13
N LYS A 326 -90.36 21.25 1.59
CA LYS A 326 -90.81 22.61 1.29
C LYS A 326 -90.79 22.92 -0.22
N TYR A 327 -89.82 22.37 -0.95
CA TYR A 327 -89.74 22.52 -2.40
C TYR A 327 -90.84 21.73 -3.13
N GLN A 328 -91.17 20.53 -2.66
CA GLN A 328 -92.30 19.76 -3.21
C GLN A 328 -93.63 20.44 -2.92
N ASP A 329 -93.80 20.99 -1.71
CA ASP A 329 -94.97 21.81 -1.36
C ASP A 329 -95.08 23.03 -2.29
N TYR A 330 -93.97 23.73 -2.53
CA TYR A 330 -93.92 24.82 -3.52
C TYR A 330 -94.35 24.39 -4.92
N LEU A 331 -93.82 23.28 -5.44
CA LEU A 331 -94.18 22.77 -6.78
C LEU A 331 -95.67 22.44 -6.88
N TYR A 332 -96.23 21.85 -5.83
CA TYR A 332 -97.66 21.58 -5.76
C TYR A 332 -98.47 22.87 -5.79
N MET A 333 -98.09 23.88 -5.01
CA MET A 333 -98.77 25.19 -5.01
C MET A 333 -98.64 25.94 -6.33
N ALA A 334 -97.47 25.90 -6.97
CA ALA A 334 -97.22 26.52 -8.27
C ALA A 334 -98.05 25.91 -9.41
N SER A 335 -98.56 24.69 -9.23
CA SER A 335 -99.41 24.00 -10.20
C SER A 335 -100.91 24.32 -10.06
N GLN A 336 -101.31 25.08 -9.04
CA GLN A 336 -102.70 25.52 -8.83
C GLN A 336 -102.97 26.92 -9.41
N ASP A 337 -104.22 27.19 -9.80
CA ASP A 337 -104.64 28.51 -10.29
C ASP A 337 -104.41 29.59 -9.22
N ALA A 338 -103.81 30.72 -9.62
CA ALA A 338 -103.32 31.74 -8.69
C ALA A 338 -104.46 32.44 -7.95
N SER A 339 -104.58 32.19 -6.63
CA SER A 339 -105.43 32.96 -5.72
C SER A 339 -104.57 33.88 -4.82
N PRO A 340 -105.16 34.95 -4.24
CA PRO A 340 -104.47 35.79 -3.25
C PRO A 340 -103.96 35.01 -2.02
N GLU A 341 -104.67 33.96 -1.57
CA GLU A 341 -104.17 33.10 -0.48
C GLU A 341 -102.93 32.29 -0.90
N SER A 342 -102.84 31.86 -2.16
CA SER A 342 -101.69 31.13 -2.68
C SER A 342 -100.39 31.96 -2.61
N TYR A 343 -100.47 33.28 -2.83
CA TYR A 343 -99.33 34.18 -2.69
C TYR A 343 -98.86 34.32 -1.23
N GLN A 344 -99.79 34.38 -0.28
CA GLN A 344 -99.44 34.53 1.13
C GLN A 344 -98.78 33.26 1.67
N ILE A 345 -99.27 32.09 1.30
CA ILE A 345 -98.67 30.81 1.70
C ILE A 345 -97.29 30.65 1.05
N LEU A 346 -97.11 31.08 -0.21
CA LEU A 346 -95.80 31.08 -0.88
C LEU A 346 -94.77 31.95 -0.16
N LEU A 347 -95.17 33.16 0.27
CA LEU A 347 -94.34 34.06 1.07
C LEU A 347 -93.92 33.39 2.39
N THR A 348 -94.86 32.75 3.09
CA THR A 348 -94.56 32.01 4.31
C THR A 348 -93.55 30.90 4.05
N VAL A 349 -93.72 30.08 3.00
CA VAL A 349 -92.79 29.00 2.64
C VAL A 349 -91.39 29.56 2.35
N LEU A 350 -91.29 30.69 1.65
CA LEU A 350 -90.01 31.33 1.33
C LEU A 350 -89.31 31.89 2.58
N GLU A 351 -90.00 32.61 3.44
CA GLU A 351 -89.46 33.12 4.71
C GLU A 351 -88.90 31.98 5.57
N ASP A 352 -89.65 30.89 5.64
CA ASP A 352 -89.28 29.68 6.37
C ASP A 352 -88.04 28.96 5.81
N VAL A 353 -87.85 28.99 4.49
CA VAL A 353 -86.66 28.46 3.80
C VAL A 353 -85.44 29.34 4.12
N PHE A 354 -85.58 30.67 4.02
CA PHE A 354 -84.50 31.61 4.33
C PHE A 354 -84.10 31.57 5.80
N ASP A 355 -85.06 31.47 6.72
CA ASP A 355 -84.78 31.31 8.15
C ASP A 355 -84.04 30.00 8.46
N THR A 356 -84.36 28.92 7.75
CA THR A 356 -83.64 27.64 7.87
C THR A 356 -82.19 27.77 7.43
N LEU A 357 -81.92 28.50 6.34
CA LEU A 357 -80.58 28.74 5.83
C LEU A 357 -79.77 29.67 6.75
N ARG A 358 -80.39 30.73 7.29
CA ARG A 358 -79.74 31.64 8.27
C ARG A 358 -79.38 30.93 9.57
N ARG A 359 -80.25 30.07 10.12
CA ARG A 359 -79.95 29.28 11.33
C ARG A 359 -78.76 28.33 11.17
N LYS A 360 -78.34 28.08 9.92
CA LYS A 360 -77.17 27.28 9.59
C LYS A 360 -75.95 28.13 9.20
N GLY A 361 -76.01 29.44 9.41
CA GLY A 361 -74.91 30.37 9.19
C GLY A 361 -74.71 30.76 7.72
N ILE A 362 -75.67 30.47 6.83
CA ILE A 362 -75.64 30.97 5.45
C ILE A 362 -76.24 32.38 5.46
N GLU A 363 -75.37 33.38 5.38
CA GLU A 363 -75.77 34.78 5.24
C GLU A 363 -76.03 35.10 3.77
N PHE A 364 -77.15 35.78 3.51
CA PHE A 364 -77.49 36.27 2.17
C PHE A 364 -77.18 37.77 2.15
N ALA A 365 -76.20 38.17 1.33
CA ALA A 365 -76.01 39.58 1.04
C ALA A 365 -77.22 40.08 0.23
N ILE A 366 -77.89 41.13 0.72
CA ILE A 366 -78.91 41.85 -0.03
C ILE A 366 -78.23 42.77 -1.04
#